data_AF-A0A945B016-F1
#
_entry.id   AF-A0A945B016-F1
#
_cell.length_a   1.000
_cell.length_b   1.000
_cell.length_c   1.000
_cell.angle_alpha   90.00
_cell.angle_beta   90.00
_cell.angle_gamma   90.00
#
_symmetry.space_group_name_H-M   'P 1'
#
loop_
_entity.id
_entity.type
_entity.pdbx_description
1 polymer ?
#
loop_
_entity_poly.entity_id
_entity_poly.type
_entity_poly.pdbx_seq_one_letter_code
_entity_poly.pdbx_strand_id
1 'polypeptide(L)'
;NPQLLDDNSSLYAIWSENNGTANQIRVKLFDNTTSWNLVDKIGDNTTGINKDTSKNAINPKLLNFNSGIYAAWSEDNGTASQIRVARYNSSSSWIFVDGNGSTGINKATDKNATDPSMAVLSTKLYLAWSETNADNRTQIRVKSYDGSSWSFVDGDNSTKGINKDYTQNASYPQLVKVTDNSSSSKLYAVWLEENGNTQVRVAEFNGTSSWIFKDGDSFDGLNLNTAKISGKPSATAYLNKLIVAWSETNSLGVPQIRIAKSPF
;
A
#
# COMPACT_ATOMS: atom_id res chain seq x y z
N ASN A 1 -3.06 9.07 8.75
CA ASN A 1 -1.86 9.80 8.28
C ASN A 1 -2.13 10.38 6.91
N PRO A 2 -1.96 11.70 6.73
CA PRO A 2 -1.98 12.29 5.40
C PRO A 2 -0.81 11.79 4.56
N GLN A 3 -0.95 11.80 3.23
CA GLN A 3 0.15 11.65 2.28
C GLN A 3 0.16 12.85 1.34
N LEU A 4 1.37 13.28 0.96
CA LEU A 4 1.59 14.26 -0.08
C LEU A 4 2.05 13.57 -1.37
N LEU A 5 1.63 14.10 -2.52
CA LEU A 5 2.10 13.71 -3.84
C LEU A 5 2.48 14.98 -4.61
N ASP A 6 3.75 15.06 -5.01
CA ASP A 6 4.22 16.06 -5.96
C ASP A 6 3.86 15.62 -7.39
N ASP A 7 3.15 16.47 -8.11
CA ASP A 7 2.81 16.29 -9.52
C ASP A 7 3.24 17.54 -10.30
N ASN A 8 4.51 17.56 -10.70
CA ASN A 8 5.17 18.65 -11.43
C ASN A 8 5.19 19.98 -10.68
N SER A 9 4.14 20.79 -10.83
CA SER A 9 4.00 22.13 -10.25
C SER A 9 2.78 22.22 -9.34
N SER A 10 2.32 21.08 -8.85
CA SER A 10 1.15 20.95 -8.01
C SER A 10 1.42 19.92 -6.93
N LEU A 11 0.96 20.22 -5.72
CA LEU A 11 1.07 19.33 -4.58
C LEU A 11 -0.32 18.86 -4.18
N TYR A 12 -0.52 17.55 -4.16
CA TYR A 12 -1.76 16.94 -3.71
C TYR A 12 -1.59 16.39 -2.30
N ALA A 13 -2.57 16.63 -1.43
CA ALA A 13 -2.66 16.04 -0.11
C ALA A 13 -3.88 15.13 -0.05
N ILE A 14 -3.69 13.90 0.43
CA ILE A 14 -4.79 12.96 0.71
C ILE A 14 -4.80 12.59 2.19
N TRP A 15 -5.97 12.50 2.81
CA TRP A 15 -6.09 12.06 4.20
C TRP A 15 -7.46 11.42 4.46
N SER A 16 -7.55 10.70 5.58
CA SER A 16 -8.82 10.22 6.13
C SER A 16 -9.27 11.19 7.23
N GLU A 17 -10.52 11.65 7.14
CA GLU A 17 -11.09 12.67 8.02
C GLU A 17 -12.42 12.18 8.61
N ASN A 18 -12.57 12.24 9.93
CA ASN A 18 -13.86 11.95 10.55
C ASN A 18 -14.80 13.18 10.39
N ASN A 19 -15.91 13.01 9.67
CA ASN A 19 -16.90 14.07 9.47
C ASN A 19 -17.99 14.12 10.57
N GLY A 20 -17.84 13.32 11.63
CA GLY A 20 -18.80 13.17 12.74
C GLY A 20 -19.62 11.89 12.67
N THR A 21 -19.75 11.26 11.50
CA THR A 21 -20.48 9.99 11.32
C THR A 21 -19.62 8.88 10.74
N ALA A 22 -18.70 9.22 9.83
CA ALA A 22 -17.80 8.27 9.19
C ALA A 22 -16.50 8.94 8.74
N ASN A 23 -15.45 8.14 8.58
CA ASN A 23 -14.20 8.58 7.96
C ASN A 23 -14.35 8.75 6.44
N GLN A 24 -14.07 9.94 5.92
CA GLN A 24 -14.02 10.25 4.49
C GLN A 24 -12.59 10.38 3.99
N ILE A 25 -12.31 9.95 2.76
CA ILE A 25 -11.06 10.25 2.06
C ILE A 25 -11.17 11.60 1.40
N ARG A 26 -10.37 12.54 1.89
CA ARG A 26 -10.31 13.91 1.41
C ARG A 26 -9.08 14.13 0.57
N VAL A 27 -9.19 15.02 -0.42
CA VAL A 27 -8.09 15.39 -1.31
C VAL A 27 -8.07 16.90 -1.52
N LYS A 28 -6.90 17.51 -1.32
CA LYS A 28 -6.65 18.92 -1.66
C LYS A 28 -5.49 19.05 -2.63
N LEU A 29 -5.57 20.08 -3.46
CA LEU A 29 -4.55 20.54 -4.40
C LEU A 29 -4.00 21.88 -3.94
N PHE A 30 -2.69 22.00 -3.93
CA PHE A 30 -1.95 23.25 -3.88
C PHE A 30 -1.24 23.45 -5.23
N ASP A 31 -1.72 24.38 -6.02
CA ASP A 31 -1.28 24.68 -7.39
C ASP A 31 -0.28 25.85 -7.45
N ASN A 32 0.54 26.00 -6.40
CA ASN A 32 1.47 27.11 -6.21
C ASN A 32 0.81 28.51 -6.22
N THR A 33 -0.50 28.57 -5.96
CA THR A 33 -1.19 29.80 -5.60
C THR A 33 -1.07 30.06 -4.09
N THR A 34 -2.03 30.74 -3.47
CA THR A 34 -2.00 31.12 -2.04
C THR A 34 -2.80 30.17 -1.14
N SER A 35 -3.46 29.14 -1.66
CA SER A 35 -4.41 28.33 -0.88
C SER A 35 -4.52 26.89 -1.37
N TRP A 36 -4.99 26.01 -0.48
CA TRP A 36 -5.32 24.62 -0.79
C TRP A 36 -6.79 24.50 -1.21
N ASN A 37 -7.03 23.92 -2.38
CA ASN A 37 -8.36 23.74 -2.98
C ASN A 37 -8.82 22.28 -2.85
N LEU A 38 -10.08 22.04 -2.48
CA LEU A 38 -10.65 20.69 -2.46
C LEU A 38 -10.79 20.15 -3.90
N VAL A 39 -10.34 18.92 -4.10
CA VAL A 39 -10.38 18.22 -5.41
C VAL A 39 -10.89 16.78 -5.25
N ASP A 40 -11.69 16.51 -4.22
CA ASP A 40 -12.19 15.20 -3.81
C ASP A 40 -13.64 14.93 -4.24
N LYS A 41 -14.00 15.37 -5.44
CA LYS A 41 -15.36 15.28 -5.95
C LYS A 41 -15.64 13.93 -6.63
N ILE A 42 -16.61 13.18 -6.09
CA ILE A 42 -17.36 12.14 -6.82
C ILE A 42 -18.84 12.57 -6.81
N GLY A 43 -19.28 13.26 -7.87
CA GLY A 43 -20.63 13.83 -7.92
C GLY A 43 -20.76 15.14 -7.14
N ASP A 44 -20.80 15.10 -5.80
CA ASP A 44 -20.79 16.27 -4.92
C ASP A 44 -19.43 16.49 -4.22
N ASN A 45 -19.22 17.69 -3.66
CA ASN A 45 -17.93 18.12 -3.10
C ASN A 45 -17.90 18.13 -1.55
N THR A 46 -18.91 17.55 -0.89
CA THR A 46 -19.03 17.64 0.58
C THR A 46 -18.61 16.36 1.28
N THR A 47 -18.42 15.27 0.56
CA THR A 47 -18.30 13.93 1.15
C THR A 47 -17.02 13.16 0.80
N GLY A 48 -16.04 13.78 0.14
CA GLY A 48 -14.79 13.12 -0.21
C GLY A 48 -14.93 12.09 -1.34
N ILE A 49 -13.90 11.27 -1.56
CA ILE A 49 -13.86 10.29 -2.66
C ILE A 49 -14.36 8.89 -2.29
N ASN A 50 -15.04 8.73 -1.15
CA ASN A 50 -15.62 7.45 -0.76
C ASN A 50 -16.62 6.94 -1.81
N LYS A 51 -16.78 5.62 -1.94
CA LYS A 51 -17.88 5.07 -2.75
C LYS A 51 -19.21 5.20 -2.00
N ASP A 52 -19.24 4.78 -0.73
CA ASP A 52 -20.34 5.02 0.19
C ASP A 52 -19.89 5.98 1.29
N THR A 53 -20.40 7.21 1.22
CA THR A 53 -20.00 8.30 2.11
C THR A 53 -20.55 8.15 3.53
N SER A 54 -21.43 7.17 3.76
CA SER A 54 -21.85 6.78 5.11
C SER A 54 -20.91 5.78 5.78
N LYS A 55 -19.89 5.28 5.07
CA LYS A 55 -18.97 4.24 5.54
C LYS A 55 -17.56 4.76 5.79
N ASN A 56 -16.87 4.07 6.68
CA ASN A 56 -15.51 4.42 7.06
C ASN A 56 -14.51 4.10 5.96
N ALA A 57 -13.75 5.11 5.56
CA ALA A 57 -12.63 4.96 4.64
C ALA A 57 -11.32 5.46 5.27
N ILE A 58 -10.29 4.63 5.20
CA ILE A 58 -9.01 4.83 5.91
C ILE A 58 -7.81 4.46 5.03
N ASN A 59 -6.62 4.80 5.54
CA ASN A 59 -5.33 4.45 4.95
C ASN A 59 -5.17 4.84 3.46
N PRO A 60 -5.54 6.07 3.05
CA PRO A 60 -5.45 6.43 1.66
C PRO A 60 -4.00 6.59 1.20
N LYS A 61 -3.79 6.37 -0.10
CA LYS A 61 -2.53 6.56 -0.81
C LYS A 61 -2.74 7.34 -2.10
N LEU A 62 -1.72 8.08 -2.52
CA LEU A 62 -1.64 8.75 -3.81
C LEU A 62 -0.38 8.34 -4.58
N LEU A 63 -0.49 8.23 -5.91
CA LEU A 63 0.65 7.98 -6.81
C LEU A 63 0.34 8.42 -8.25
N ASN A 64 1.36 8.91 -8.97
CA ASN A 64 1.27 9.15 -10.41
C ASN A 64 1.44 7.85 -11.21
N PHE A 65 0.58 7.64 -12.21
CA PHE A 65 0.67 6.56 -13.18
C PHE A 65 0.06 6.99 -14.52
N ASN A 66 0.72 6.72 -15.66
CA ASN A 66 0.25 7.09 -17.01
C ASN A 66 -0.28 8.54 -17.11
N SER A 67 0.50 9.50 -16.61
CA SER A 67 0.17 10.94 -16.58
C SER A 67 -1.14 11.27 -15.85
N GLY A 68 -1.60 10.39 -14.96
CA GLY A 68 -2.75 10.63 -14.08
C GLY A 68 -2.38 10.38 -12.64
N ILE A 69 -3.20 10.93 -11.74
CA ILE A 69 -3.08 10.70 -10.30
C ILE A 69 -4.06 9.60 -9.92
N TYR A 70 -3.58 8.62 -9.18
CA TYR A 70 -4.37 7.51 -8.67
C TYR A 70 -4.41 7.56 -7.16
N ALA A 71 -5.58 7.27 -6.60
CA ALA A 71 -5.81 7.10 -5.18
C ALA A 71 -6.21 5.66 -4.89
N ALA A 72 -5.69 5.12 -3.80
CA ALA A 72 -6.11 3.82 -3.27
C ALA A 72 -6.40 3.94 -1.77
N TRP A 73 -7.45 3.31 -1.28
CA TRP A 73 -7.82 3.37 0.14
C TRP A 73 -8.57 2.11 0.56
N SER A 74 -8.69 1.92 1.87
CA SER A 74 -9.53 0.88 2.48
C SER A 74 -10.89 1.48 2.81
N GLU A 75 -11.99 0.88 2.37
CA GLU A 75 -13.35 1.35 2.66
C GLU A 75 -14.26 0.23 3.13
N ASP A 76 -14.96 0.43 4.24
CA ASP A 76 -16.00 -0.46 4.71
C ASP A 76 -17.19 -0.46 3.75
N ASN A 77 -17.65 -1.64 3.33
CA ASN A 77 -18.86 -1.77 2.50
C ASN A 77 -20.11 -2.18 3.32
N GLY A 78 -20.03 -2.19 4.65
CA GLY A 78 -21.05 -2.67 5.58
C GLY A 78 -20.88 -4.14 5.99
N THR A 79 -19.99 -4.89 5.35
CA THR A 79 -19.68 -6.30 5.69
C THR A 79 -18.20 -6.52 5.92
N ALA A 80 -17.34 -5.90 5.11
CA ALA A 80 -15.89 -5.97 5.21
C ALA A 80 -15.25 -4.76 4.53
N SER A 81 -14.02 -4.42 4.93
CA SER A 81 -13.22 -3.40 4.27
C SER A 81 -12.68 -3.88 2.92
N GLN A 82 -12.76 -3.02 1.89
CA GLN A 82 -12.33 -3.29 0.53
C GLN A 82 -11.26 -2.30 0.09
N ILE A 83 -10.31 -2.75 -0.75
CA ILE A 83 -9.39 -1.83 -1.41
C ILE A 83 -10.09 -1.18 -2.60
N ARG A 84 -10.32 0.11 -2.49
CA ARG A 84 -10.87 0.96 -3.54
C ARG A 84 -9.75 1.61 -4.32
N VAL A 85 -9.97 1.84 -5.61
CA VAL A 85 -9.01 2.56 -6.47
C VAL A 85 -9.75 3.50 -7.41
N ALA A 86 -9.33 4.76 -7.42
CA ALA A 86 -9.87 5.76 -8.33
C ALA A 86 -8.75 6.58 -9.00
N ARG A 87 -9.02 7.07 -10.21
CA ARG A 87 -8.15 7.95 -10.98
C ARG A 87 -8.74 9.36 -11.01
N TYR A 88 -7.91 10.36 -10.75
CA TYR A 88 -8.26 11.77 -10.94
C TYR A 88 -8.33 12.08 -12.45
N ASN A 89 -9.43 12.68 -12.89
CA ASN A 89 -9.67 13.08 -14.26
C ASN A 89 -9.45 14.58 -14.48
N SER A 90 -9.44 15.02 -15.73
CA SER A 90 -9.22 16.42 -16.12
C SER A 90 -10.36 17.39 -15.77
N SER A 91 -11.47 16.91 -15.22
CA SER A 91 -12.64 17.70 -14.82
C SER A 91 -12.76 17.85 -13.30
N SER A 92 -11.63 17.73 -12.60
CA SER A 92 -11.54 17.81 -11.13
C SER A 92 -12.45 16.81 -10.41
N SER A 93 -12.51 15.58 -10.92
CA SER A 93 -13.31 14.50 -10.34
C SER A 93 -12.56 13.17 -10.38
N TRP A 94 -13.05 12.19 -9.62
CA TRP A 94 -12.46 10.87 -9.51
C TRP A 94 -13.33 9.81 -10.19
N ILE A 95 -12.69 8.88 -10.90
CA ILE A 95 -13.34 7.76 -11.58
C ILE A 95 -12.80 6.47 -10.99
N PHE A 96 -13.69 5.59 -10.50
CA PHE A 96 -13.30 4.28 -10.01
C PHE A 96 -12.69 3.44 -11.14
N VAL A 97 -11.50 2.90 -10.87
CA VAL A 97 -10.77 1.97 -11.75
C VAL A 97 -10.68 0.57 -11.14
N ASP A 98 -11.33 0.34 -9.99
CA ASP A 98 -11.50 -0.96 -9.35
C ASP A 98 -12.69 -1.77 -9.89
N GLY A 99 -13.28 -1.33 -11.01
CA GLY A 99 -14.51 -1.89 -11.58
C GLY A 99 -15.81 -1.32 -10.98
N ASN A 100 -15.71 -0.47 -9.96
CA ASN A 100 -16.85 0.17 -9.29
C ASN A 100 -17.89 -0.81 -8.72
N GLY A 101 -17.51 -2.05 -8.43
CA GLY A 101 -18.33 -3.03 -7.73
C GLY A 101 -18.46 -2.73 -6.23
N SER A 102 -19.04 -3.66 -5.46
CA SER A 102 -19.17 -3.58 -4.00
C SER A 102 -17.94 -4.08 -3.23
N THR A 103 -17.00 -4.76 -3.90
CA THR A 103 -15.91 -5.52 -3.28
C THR A 103 -14.50 -5.00 -3.62
N GLY A 104 -14.41 -3.84 -4.29
CA GLY A 104 -13.13 -3.27 -4.72
C GLY A 104 -12.27 -4.30 -5.47
N ILE A 105 -10.95 -4.29 -5.19
CA ILE A 105 -9.99 -5.22 -5.80
C ILE A 105 -9.62 -6.43 -4.91
N ASN A 106 -10.35 -6.73 -3.85
CA ASN A 106 -10.04 -7.80 -2.90
C ASN A 106 -9.96 -9.20 -3.56
N LYS A 107 -9.26 -10.17 -2.93
CA LYS A 107 -9.33 -11.60 -3.31
C LYS A 107 -10.46 -12.29 -2.56
N ALA A 108 -10.46 -12.21 -1.23
CA ALA A 108 -11.53 -12.68 -0.36
C ALA A 108 -12.50 -11.52 -0.09
N THR A 109 -13.53 -11.41 -0.93
CA THR A 109 -14.43 -10.24 -0.98
C THR A 109 -15.29 -10.05 0.28
N ASP A 110 -15.43 -11.10 1.08
CA ASP A 110 -16.14 -11.13 2.36
C ASP A 110 -15.22 -10.87 3.57
N LYS A 111 -13.94 -10.55 3.32
CA LYS A 111 -12.92 -10.35 4.35
C LYS A 111 -12.28 -8.97 4.26
N ASN A 112 -11.75 -8.53 5.39
CA ASN A 112 -11.16 -7.20 5.53
C ASN A 112 -9.85 -7.09 4.75
N ALA A 113 -9.77 -6.06 3.92
CA ALA A 113 -8.55 -5.58 3.29
C ALA A 113 -8.19 -4.17 3.77
N THR A 114 -6.92 -3.92 4.08
CA THR A 114 -6.42 -2.66 4.62
C THR A 114 -4.98 -2.37 4.20
N ASP A 115 -4.51 -1.17 4.54
CA ASP A 115 -3.13 -0.71 4.39
C ASP A 115 -2.60 -0.88 2.96
N PRO A 116 -3.24 -0.25 1.96
CA PRO A 116 -2.75 -0.28 0.59
C PRO A 116 -1.39 0.42 0.48
N SER A 117 -0.58 -0.05 -0.47
CA SER A 117 0.67 0.55 -0.91
C SER A 117 0.75 0.50 -2.42
N MET A 118 1.37 1.51 -3.02
CA MET A 118 1.41 1.68 -4.47
C MET A 118 2.83 1.91 -4.97
N ALA A 119 3.16 1.33 -6.12
CA ALA A 119 4.38 1.66 -6.86
C ALA A 119 4.14 1.49 -8.37
N VAL A 120 4.90 2.22 -9.19
CA VAL A 120 4.92 2.02 -10.65
C VAL A 120 6.21 1.32 -11.03
N LEU A 121 6.10 0.24 -11.80
CA LEU A 121 7.22 -0.44 -12.45
C LEU A 121 6.88 -0.65 -13.93
N SER A 122 7.79 -0.20 -14.81
CA SER A 122 7.57 -0.21 -16.26
C SER A 122 6.26 0.51 -16.63
N THR A 123 5.34 -0.15 -17.32
CA THR A 123 4.05 0.41 -17.78
C THR A 123 2.88 0.06 -16.87
N LYS A 124 3.13 -0.45 -15.65
CA LYS A 124 2.08 -0.93 -14.74
C LYS A 124 2.14 -0.24 -13.38
N LEU A 125 0.96 0.02 -12.83
CA LEU A 125 0.75 0.34 -11.42
C LEU A 125 0.62 -0.96 -10.63
N TYR A 126 1.27 -1.04 -9.48
CA TYR A 126 1.20 -2.18 -8.58
C TYR A 126 0.60 -1.72 -7.25
N LEU A 127 -0.35 -2.50 -6.74
CA LEU A 127 -0.93 -2.33 -5.42
C LEU A 127 -0.63 -3.56 -4.58
N ALA A 128 -0.14 -3.35 -3.37
CA ALA A 128 -0.09 -4.35 -2.33
C ALA A 128 -0.97 -3.95 -1.15
N TRP A 129 -1.59 -4.90 -0.47
CA TRP A 129 -2.43 -4.64 0.69
C TRP A 129 -2.43 -5.84 1.65
N SER A 130 -2.87 -5.60 2.89
CA SER A 130 -3.09 -6.64 3.89
C SER A 130 -4.53 -7.14 3.77
N GLU A 131 -4.76 -8.43 3.62
CA GLU A 131 -6.11 -9.00 3.47
C GLU A 131 -6.29 -10.27 4.29
N THR A 132 -7.33 -10.35 5.11
CA THR A 132 -7.70 -11.60 5.79
C THR A 132 -8.23 -12.60 4.76
N ASN A 133 -7.75 -13.85 4.81
CA ASN A 133 -8.21 -14.92 3.92
C ASN A 133 -9.32 -15.78 4.58
N ALA A 134 -9.76 -16.83 3.88
CA ALA A 134 -10.77 -17.77 4.38
C ALA A 134 -10.33 -18.55 5.64
N ASP A 135 -9.02 -18.75 5.84
CA ASP A 135 -8.43 -19.41 7.01
C ASP A 135 -8.25 -18.44 8.20
N ASN A 136 -8.78 -17.22 8.10
CA ASN A 136 -8.63 -16.13 9.07
C ASN A 136 -7.16 -15.76 9.35
N ARG A 137 -6.31 -15.83 8.32
CA ARG A 137 -4.94 -15.31 8.34
C ARG A 137 -4.83 -14.10 7.44
N THR A 138 -4.14 -13.06 7.87
CA THR A 138 -3.88 -11.88 7.03
C THR A 138 -2.71 -12.15 6.08
N GLN A 139 -2.91 -11.91 4.79
CA GLN A 139 -1.93 -12.11 3.73
C GLN A 139 -1.55 -10.77 3.10
N ILE A 140 -0.34 -10.69 2.56
CA ILE A 140 0.01 -9.61 1.63
C ILE A 140 -0.41 -10.01 0.23
N ARG A 141 -1.44 -9.35 -0.29
CA ARG A 141 -1.90 -9.52 -1.67
C ARG A 141 -1.25 -8.49 -2.57
N VAL A 142 -1.04 -8.84 -3.84
CA VAL A 142 -0.49 -7.92 -4.84
C VAL A 142 -1.20 -8.07 -6.18
N LYS A 143 -1.66 -6.93 -6.73
CA LYS A 143 -2.14 -6.83 -8.12
C LYS A 143 -1.34 -5.80 -8.90
N SER A 144 -1.27 -6.02 -10.21
CA SER A 144 -0.84 -5.02 -11.19
C SER A 144 -2.04 -4.51 -11.99
N TYR A 145 -1.96 -3.26 -12.44
CA TYR A 145 -2.90 -2.58 -13.32
C TYR A 145 -2.17 -2.07 -14.55
N ASP A 146 -2.64 -2.45 -15.73
CA ASP A 146 -2.05 -2.07 -17.02
C ASP A 146 -2.63 -0.77 -17.61
N GLY A 147 -3.55 -0.12 -16.88
CA GLY A 147 -4.31 1.03 -17.38
C GLY A 147 -5.75 0.68 -17.78
N SER A 148 -6.10 -0.61 -17.85
CA SER A 148 -7.44 -1.09 -18.19
C SER A 148 -7.91 -2.25 -17.31
N SER A 149 -7.02 -3.17 -16.95
CA SER A 149 -7.35 -4.40 -16.23
C SER A 149 -6.42 -4.66 -15.05
N TRP A 150 -6.96 -5.33 -14.03
CA TRP A 150 -6.19 -5.78 -12.87
C TRP A 150 -5.83 -7.25 -12.98
N SER A 151 -4.62 -7.62 -12.58
CA SER A 151 -4.15 -9.00 -12.54
C SER A 151 -3.35 -9.26 -11.26
N PHE A 152 -3.61 -10.38 -10.59
CA PHE A 152 -2.83 -10.81 -9.43
C PHE A 152 -1.40 -11.16 -9.86
N VAL A 153 -0.43 -10.70 -9.07
CA VAL A 153 1.01 -10.96 -9.28
C VAL A 153 1.65 -11.56 -8.02
N ASP A 154 0.81 -12.14 -7.15
CA ASP A 154 1.16 -12.86 -5.92
C ASP A 154 0.91 -14.37 -6.05
N GLY A 155 0.68 -14.87 -7.28
CA GLY A 155 0.34 -16.26 -7.58
C GLY A 155 -1.16 -16.57 -7.61
N ASP A 156 -2.03 -15.59 -7.30
CA ASP A 156 -3.50 -15.69 -7.40
C ASP A 156 -4.14 -16.84 -6.60
N ASN A 157 -3.44 -17.34 -5.59
CA ASN A 157 -3.95 -18.40 -4.74
C ASN A 157 -5.13 -17.90 -3.88
N SER A 158 -6.06 -18.79 -3.52
CA SER A 158 -7.24 -18.44 -2.71
C SER A 158 -6.89 -18.00 -1.29
N THR A 159 -5.87 -18.60 -0.67
CA THR A 159 -5.51 -18.32 0.73
C THR A 159 -4.07 -17.84 0.90
N LYS A 160 -3.22 -17.95 -0.13
CA LYS A 160 -1.81 -17.55 -0.05
C LYS A 160 -1.57 -16.22 -0.77
N GLY A 161 -0.95 -15.28 -0.07
CA GLY A 161 -0.32 -14.09 -0.65
C GLY A 161 1.19 -14.29 -0.80
N ILE A 162 1.95 -13.19 -0.74
CA ILE A 162 3.43 -13.23 -0.80
C ILE A 162 4.10 -13.50 0.55
N ASN A 163 3.32 -13.83 1.59
CA ASN A 163 3.84 -14.22 2.91
C ASN A 163 4.89 -15.33 2.77
N LYS A 164 5.89 -15.34 3.66
CA LYS A 164 6.86 -16.44 3.72
C LYS A 164 6.20 -17.69 4.30
N ASP A 165 5.56 -17.54 5.45
CA ASP A 165 4.66 -18.54 6.02
C ASP A 165 3.21 -18.06 5.88
N TYR A 166 2.49 -18.60 4.89
CA TYR A 166 1.09 -18.27 4.66
C TYR A 166 0.17 -18.64 5.83
N THR A 167 0.63 -19.54 6.71
CA THR A 167 -0.13 -19.89 7.90
C THR A 167 -0.04 -18.82 8.96
N GLN A 168 0.76 -17.77 8.80
CA GLN A 168 0.86 -16.67 9.75
C GLN A 168 0.31 -15.36 9.19
N ASN A 169 0.09 -14.38 10.08
CA ASN A 169 -0.40 -13.07 9.69
C ASN A 169 0.73 -12.21 9.13
N ALA A 170 0.45 -11.54 8.03
CA ALA A 170 1.29 -10.49 7.48
C ALA A 170 0.50 -9.19 7.32
N SER A 171 1.16 -8.05 7.50
CA SER A 171 0.52 -6.74 7.45
C SER A 171 1.46 -5.61 7.05
N TYR A 172 0.87 -4.45 6.75
CA TYR A 172 1.55 -3.18 6.48
C TYR A 172 2.57 -3.23 5.32
N PRO A 173 2.17 -3.69 4.13
CA PRO A 173 3.08 -3.77 3.01
C PRO A 173 3.53 -2.38 2.55
N GLN A 174 4.77 -2.27 2.07
CA GLN A 174 5.33 -1.15 1.34
C GLN A 174 5.86 -1.65 -0.01
N LEU A 175 5.45 -1.02 -1.11
CA LEU A 175 6.01 -1.25 -2.44
C LEU A 175 7.01 -0.16 -2.80
N VAL A 176 8.18 -0.56 -3.29
CA VAL A 176 9.26 0.37 -3.66
C VAL A 176 9.87 -0.05 -4.99
N LYS A 177 9.86 0.86 -5.98
CA LYS A 177 10.68 0.72 -7.19
C LYS A 177 12.11 1.16 -6.87
N VAL A 178 13.09 0.32 -7.16
CA VAL A 178 14.52 0.64 -7.09
C VAL A 178 15.12 0.50 -8.49
N THR A 179 15.80 1.54 -8.96
CA THR A 179 16.51 1.53 -10.24
C THR A 179 18.00 1.37 -9.99
N ASP A 180 18.63 0.34 -10.53
CA ASP A 180 20.06 0.09 -10.37
C ASP A 180 20.92 0.99 -11.29
N ASN A 181 22.24 0.86 -11.17
CA ASN A 181 23.20 1.66 -11.97
C ASN A 181 23.16 1.33 -13.48
N SER A 182 22.55 0.21 -13.87
CA SER A 182 22.33 -0.17 -15.26
C SER A 182 20.99 0.34 -15.82
N SER A 183 20.29 1.20 -15.06
CA SER A 183 18.93 1.67 -15.36
C SER A 183 17.86 0.57 -15.35
N SER A 184 18.20 -0.62 -14.85
CA SER A 184 17.23 -1.68 -14.64
C SER A 184 16.44 -1.40 -13.36
N SER A 185 15.11 -1.41 -13.47
CA SER A 185 14.24 -1.16 -12.34
C SER A 185 13.64 -2.47 -11.82
N LYS A 186 13.61 -2.59 -10.50
CA LYS A 186 13.04 -3.73 -9.77
C LYS A 186 11.98 -3.22 -8.81
N LEU A 187 10.99 -4.07 -8.52
CA LEU A 187 9.97 -3.79 -7.52
C LEU A 187 10.24 -4.65 -6.29
N TYR A 188 10.28 -4.00 -5.13
CA TYR A 188 10.43 -4.65 -3.83
C TYR A 188 9.15 -4.49 -3.02
N ALA A 189 8.81 -5.51 -2.25
CA ALA A 189 7.80 -5.49 -1.21
C ALA A 189 8.47 -5.64 0.15
N VAL A 190 8.05 -4.83 1.11
CA VAL A 190 8.48 -4.91 2.52
C VAL A 190 7.25 -5.00 3.39
N TRP A 191 7.19 -5.93 4.35
CA TRP A 191 6.03 -6.10 5.23
C TRP A 191 6.42 -6.60 6.61
N LEU A 192 5.45 -6.61 7.53
CA LEU A 192 5.56 -7.31 8.80
C LEU A 192 4.92 -8.68 8.69
N GLU A 193 5.58 -9.71 9.20
CA GLU A 193 5.05 -11.07 9.29
C GLU A 193 5.22 -11.63 10.70
N GLU A 194 4.17 -12.21 11.27
CA GLU A 194 4.23 -12.90 12.55
C GLU A 194 4.81 -14.29 12.34
N ASN A 195 5.82 -14.72 13.10
CA ASN A 195 6.22 -16.13 13.14
C ASN A 195 6.99 -16.39 14.44
N GLY A 196 6.25 -16.64 15.53
CA GLY A 196 6.77 -16.57 16.90
C GLY A 196 7.01 -15.14 17.37
N ASN A 197 7.81 -14.37 16.63
CA ASN A 197 7.98 -12.92 16.74
C ASN A 197 7.67 -12.23 15.40
N THR A 198 7.32 -10.95 15.43
CA THR A 198 7.10 -10.15 14.22
C THR A 198 8.42 -9.84 13.52
N GLN A 199 8.48 -10.08 12.21
CA GLN A 199 9.66 -9.96 11.35
C GLN A 199 9.44 -8.92 10.27
N VAL A 200 10.49 -8.20 9.91
CA VAL A 200 10.51 -7.36 8.71
C VAL A 200 10.98 -8.21 7.54
N ARG A 201 10.06 -8.47 6.60
CA ARG A 201 10.30 -9.28 5.41
C ARG A 201 10.55 -8.39 4.20
N VAL A 202 11.41 -8.85 3.31
CA VAL A 202 11.69 -8.19 2.03
C VAL A 202 11.70 -9.21 0.90
N ALA A 203 10.96 -8.94 -0.17
CA ALA A 203 11.02 -9.73 -1.39
C ALA A 203 11.09 -8.85 -2.65
N GLU A 204 11.77 -9.36 -3.67
CA GLU A 204 11.91 -8.76 -5.00
C GLU A 204 10.94 -9.44 -5.97
N PHE A 205 10.17 -8.65 -6.72
CA PHE A 205 9.30 -9.17 -7.76
C PHE A 205 10.10 -9.71 -8.94
N ASN A 206 9.75 -10.90 -9.42
CA ASN A 206 10.43 -11.55 -10.53
C ASN A 206 10.01 -11.02 -11.93
N GLY A 207 9.07 -10.08 -11.99
CA GLY A 207 8.54 -9.51 -13.25
C GLY A 207 7.32 -10.21 -13.83
N THR A 208 6.86 -11.32 -13.22
CA THR A 208 5.70 -12.10 -13.69
C THR A 208 4.63 -12.22 -12.60
N SER A 209 4.75 -13.19 -11.70
CA SER A 209 3.76 -13.48 -10.65
C SER A 209 4.36 -14.10 -9.40
N SER A 210 5.68 -13.96 -9.18
CA SER A 210 6.34 -14.51 -7.99
C SER A 210 7.34 -13.54 -7.39
N TRP A 211 7.68 -13.78 -6.13
CA TRP A 211 8.49 -12.91 -5.30
C TRP A 211 9.64 -13.71 -4.69
N ILE A 212 10.83 -13.15 -4.72
CA ILE A 212 12.07 -13.79 -4.25
C ILE A 212 12.53 -13.07 -3.00
N PHE A 213 12.61 -13.77 -1.87
CA PHE A 213 13.08 -13.20 -0.60
C PHE A 213 14.50 -12.65 -0.71
N LYS A 214 14.72 -11.48 -0.10
CA LYS A 214 16.00 -10.74 -0.09
C LYS A 214 16.47 -10.39 1.31
N ASP A 215 15.77 -10.84 2.34
CA ASP A 215 16.07 -10.61 3.76
C ASP A 215 17.03 -11.67 4.36
N GLY A 216 17.82 -12.33 3.51
CA GLY A 216 18.67 -13.47 3.89
C GLY A 216 17.91 -14.79 4.08
N ASP A 217 16.59 -14.80 3.89
CA ASP A 217 15.70 -15.97 4.04
C ASP A 217 15.73 -16.62 5.43
N SER A 218 16.30 -15.91 6.42
CA SER A 218 16.43 -16.37 7.80
C SER A 218 15.07 -16.47 8.49
N PHE A 219 15.03 -17.17 9.62
CA PHE A 219 13.84 -17.17 10.47
C PHE A 219 13.47 -15.74 10.87
N ASP A 220 14.43 -14.87 11.17
CA ASP A 220 14.18 -13.54 11.74
C ASP A 220 13.96 -12.41 10.70
N GLY A 221 14.12 -12.70 9.41
CA GLY A 221 14.07 -11.67 8.37
C GLY A 221 15.19 -10.65 8.55
N LEU A 222 14.89 -9.36 8.38
CA LEU A 222 15.86 -8.28 8.59
C LEU A 222 16.13 -7.93 10.07
N ASN A 223 15.38 -8.49 11.01
CA ASN A 223 15.46 -8.09 12.41
C ASN A 223 16.85 -8.38 12.98
N LEU A 224 17.40 -7.46 13.78
CA LEU A 224 18.66 -7.70 14.52
C LEU A 224 18.38 -8.33 15.88
N ASN A 225 17.32 -7.89 16.56
CA ASN A 225 16.85 -8.48 17.81
C ASN A 225 15.38 -8.88 17.66
N THR A 226 15.08 -10.12 18.03
CA THR A 226 13.73 -10.69 17.93
C THR A 226 12.78 -10.19 19.02
N ALA A 227 13.26 -9.36 19.95
CA ALA A 227 12.44 -8.71 20.96
C ALA A 227 11.59 -7.59 20.32
N LYS A 228 10.38 -7.97 19.90
CA LYS A 228 9.21 -7.13 19.57
C LYS A 228 9.49 -5.94 18.65
N ILE A 229 9.15 -6.11 17.36
CA ILE A 229 8.85 -4.98 16.46
C ILE A 229 7.70 -4.17 17.05
N SER A 230 7.84 -2.85 17.10
CA SER A 230 6.88 -1.93 17.72
C SER A 230 6.24 -0.94 16.74
N GLY A 231 6.62 -0.96 15.46
CA GLY A 231 6.12 -0.02 14.46
C GLY A 231 6.03 -0.58 13.04
N LYS A 232 5.27 0.11 12.18
CA LYS A 232 5.13 -0.21 10.75
C LYS A 232 6.48 0.03 10.05
N PRO A 233 6.92 -0.88 9.16
CA PRO A 233 8.13 -0.66 8.39
C PRO A 233 7.90 0.48 7.40
N SER A 234 8.98 1.20 7.10
CA SER A 234 9.03 2.19 6.02
C SER A 234 10.15 1.78 5.07
N ALA A 235 9.95 2.02 3.78
CA ALA A 235 10.94 1.68 2.77
C ALA A 235 10.97 2.74 1.67
N THR A 236 12.18 2.99 1.14
CA THR A 236 12.39 3.93 0.03
C THR A 236 13.61 3.52 -0.79
N ALA A 237 13.72 4.06 -2.01
CA ALA A 237 14.90 3.91 -2.84
C ALA A 237 15.85 5.10 -2.62
N TYR A 238 17.13 4.83 -2.41
CA TYR A 238 18.17 5.86 -2.34
C TYR A 238 19.49 5.35 -2.91
N LEU A 239 20.10 6.13 -3.81
CA LEU A 239 21.34 5.78 -4.51
C LEU A 239 21.33 4.34 -5.03
N ASN A 240 20.30 4.00 -5.81
CA ASN A 240 20.14 2.71 -6.47
C ASN A 240 19.96 1.51 -5.53
N LYS A 241 19.61 1.77 -4.25
CA LYS A 241 19.48 0.76 -3.21
C LYS A 241 18.12 0.87 -2.52
N LEU A 242 17.60 -0.26 -2.08
CA LEU A 242 16.47 -0.29 -1.14
C LEU A 242 16.99 0.08 0.25
N ILE A 243 16.32 1.03 0.89
CA ILE A 243 16.50 1.38 2.30
C ILE A 243 15.24 0.97 3.04
N VAL A 244 15.38 0.19 4.11
CA VAL A 244 14.29 -0.28 4.96
C VAL A 244 14.53 0.20 6.38
N ALA A 245 13.53 0.83 6.99
CA ALA A 245 13.58 1.29 8.36
C ALA A 245 12.44 0.71 9.19
N TRP A 246 12.72 0.33 10.43
CA TRP A 246 11.74 -0.23 11.37
C TRP A 246 12.07 0.13 12.81
N SER A 247 11.11 -0.07 13.71
CA SER A 247 11.30 0.07 15.15
C SER A 247 11.30 -1.31 15.81
N GLU A 248 12.35 -1.64 16.55
CA GLU A 248 12.47 -2.86 17.36
C GLU A 248 12.86 -2.53 18.80
N THR A 249 12.67 -3.47 19.73
CA THR A 249 13.10 -3.30 21.12
C THR A 249 14.41 -4.04 21.36
N ASN A 250 15.37 -3.41 22.04
CA ASN A 250 16.62 -4.11 22.39
C ASN A 250 16.41 -5.09 23.57
N SER A 251 17.45 -5.84 23.93
CA SER A 251 17.42 -6.81 25.06
C SER A 251 17.12 -6.18 26.42
N LEU A 252 17.22 -4.86 26.56
CA LEU A 252 16.92 -4.11 27.78
C LEU A 252 15.50 -3.50 27.77
N GLY A 253 14.67 -3.78 26.75
CA GLY A 253 13.32 -3.24 26.67
C GLY A 253 13.23 -1.83 26.09
N VAL A 254 14.31 -1.29 25.49
CA VAL A 254 14.34 0.08 24.94
C VAL A 254 14.07 0.07 23.43
N PRO A 255 13.09 0.85 22.93
CA PRO A 255 12.83 1.00 21.49
C PRO A 255 14.03 1.59 20.73
N GLN A 256 14.28 1.10 19.53
CA GLN A 256 15.36 1.49 18.63
C GLN A 256 14.82 1.62 17.21
N ILE A 257 15.24 2.66 16.49
CA ILE A 257 15.06 2.72 15.04
C ILE A 257 16.24 2.01 14.38
N ARG A 258 15.94 1.05 13.51
CA ARG A 258 16.90 0.33 12.68
C ARG A 258 16.74 0.74 11.23
N ILE A 259 17.84 0.66 10.50
CA ILE A 259 17.91 0.90 9.07
C ILE A 259 18.78 -0.18 8.45
N ALA A 260 18.29 -0.83 7.39
CA ALA A 260 19.06 -1.72 6.54
C ALA A 260 19.06 -1.21 5.10
N LYS A 261 20.14 -1.53 4.37
CA LYS A 261 20.36 -1.09 2.98
C LYS A 261 20.78 -2.29 2.14
N SER A 262 20.14 -2.48 0.99
CA SER A 262 20.46 -3.61 0.10
C SER A 262 21.89 -3.54 -0.50
N PRO A 263 22.52 -4.67 -0.91
CA PRO A 263 22.11 -6.03 -0.59
C PRO A 263 22.19 -6.25 0.92
N PHE A 264 21.25 -7.03 1.44
CA PHE A 264 21.15 -7.36 2.85
C PHE A 264 22.04 -8.56 3.18
#